data_AF-A0A359M3E7-F1
#
_entry.id   AF-A0A359M3E7-F1
#
_cell.length_a   1.000
_cell.length_b   1.000
_cell.length_c   1.000
_cell.angle_alpha   90.00
_cell.angle_beta   90.00
_cell.angle_gamma   90.00
#
_symmetry.space_group_name_H-M   'P 1'
#
loop_
_entity.id
_entity.type
_entity.pdbx_description
1 polymer ?
#
loop_
_entity_poly.entity_id
_entity_poly.type
_entity_poly.pdbx_seq_one_letter_code
_entity_poly.pdbx_strand_id
1 'polypeptide(L)'
;MPTEPRGQRPQLFSEETKVQLIAPFRVALGLLAAAVILPAAPIQWKAADGGNDNWYEYVSTGSIFITIGFDASRAAAESSTHLGLAGYLATVTSAAEQRFIETSFAYLYGFGASTNAYLGASDAAEEGTFRWLAGPEAGQTLTYTNWWPGQPSGTGDTLALAINVAGVFSAGWIDSADGGTFGYVVEYGDGQIDEMSGVPEPGPFLLTTIGLVCLVAGSRTFRARRRV
;
A
#
# COMPACT_ATOMS: atom_id res chain seq x y z
N MET A 1 46.77 54.53 79.93
CA MET A 1 47.32 53.54 78.98
C MET A 1 46.15 52.91 78.23
N PRO A 2 46.27 52.60 76.93
CA PRO A 2 45.72 53.46 75.86
C PRO A 2 44.76 52.76 74.85
N THR A 3 43.95 53.58 74.16
CA THR A 3 43.56 53.62 72.72
C THR A 3 43.04 52.39 71.93
N GLU A 4 41.80 52.51 71.41
CA GLU A 4 41.23 52.18 70.05
C GLU A 4 41.51 50.78 69.40
N PRO A 5 40.94 50.39 68.21
CA PRO A 5 39.81 50.87 67.41
C PRO A 5 38.87 49.79 66.78
N ARG A 6 37.89 50.31 66.01
CA ARG A 6 36.92 49.75 65.04
C ARG A 6 37.35 48.54 64.18
N GLY A 7 36.37 47.69 63.84
CA GLY A 7 36.48 46.65 62.79
C GLY A 7 35.16 46.42 62.04
N GLN A 8 35.19 46.70 60.75
CA GLN A 8 34.12 46.77 59.75
C GLN A 8 33.67 45.37 59.29
N ARG A 9 32.38 45.16 58.95
CA ARG A 9 31.90 43.91 58.32
C ARG A 9 32.41 43.79 56.87
N PRO A 10 32.87 42.60 56.43
CA PRO A 10 32.91 42.21 55.02
C PRO A 10 32.00 40.99 54.78
N GLN A 11 30.91 41.09 54.01
CA GLN A 11 30.84 40.81 52.55
C GLN A 11 31.34 39.40 52.19
N LEU A 12 30.41 38.44 52.15
CA LEU A 12 30.59 37.12 51.57
C LEU A 12 30.72 37.24 50.06
N PHE A 13 31.92 37.07 49.53
CA PHE A 13 32.15 36.78 48.12
C PHE A 13 32.30 35.27 47.94
N SER A 14 31.50 34.68 47.05
CA SER A 14 31.57 33.26 46.68
C SER A 14 32.80 33.01 45.79
N GLU A 15 33.63 32.04 46.13
CA GLU A 15 34.62 31.50 45.21
C GLU A 15 33.97 30.59 44.16
N GLU A 16 34.32 30.82 42.89
CA GLU A 16 33.98 29.99 41.74
C GLU A 16 34.84 28.72 41.70
N THR A 17 34.23 27.54 41.85
CA THR A 17 34.89 26.25 41.61
C THR A 17 34.97 25.98 40.10
N LYS A 18 36.17 26.07 39.53
CA LYS A 18 36.49 25.58 38.18
C LYS A 18 36.38 24.05 38.14
N VAL A 19 35.37 23.51 37.46
CA VAL A 19 35.31 22.09 37.08
C VAL A 19 35.92 21.92 35.69
N GLN A 20 36.96 21.10 35.59
CA GLN A 20 37.65 20.80 34.33
C GLN A 20 36.80 19.96 33.38
N LEU A 21 36.88 20.35 32.11
CA LEU A 21 36.19 19.80 30.95
C LEU A 21 36.75 18.40 30.59
N ILE A 22 35.91 17.37 30.67
CA ILE A 22 36.14 16.08 29.99
C ILE A 22 35.07 15.96 28.88
N ALA A 23 35.50 15.98 27.63
CA ALA A 23 34.70 15.60 26.46
C ALA A 23 35.52 14.56 25.67
N PRO A 24 34.91 13.55 25.00
CA PRO A 24 33.69 13.73 24.22
C PRO A 24 32.62 12.63 24.43
N PHE A 25 31.39 13.04 24.69
CA PHE A 25 30.22 12.19 24.43
C PHE A 25 30.01 12.17 22.91
N ARG A 26 30.43 11.09 22.26
CA ARG A 26 30.11 10.84 20.84
C ARG A 26 28.61 10.56 20.79
N VAL A 27 27.81 11.54 20.37
CA VAL A 27 26.44 11.28 19.95
C VAL A 27 26.53 10.41 18.70
N ALA A 28 26.31 9.11 18.88
CA ALA A 28 25.99 8.25 17.75
C ALA A 28 24.68 8.78 17.17
N LEU A 29 24.76 9.41 16.00
CA LEU A 29 23.61 9.72 15.18
C LEU A 29 22.97 8.37 14.83
N GLY A 30 21.94 7.98 15.58
CA GLY A 30 21.14 6.81 15.24
C GLY A 30 20.55 7.04 13.86
N LEU A 31 21.00 6.25 12.88
CA LEU A 31 20.24 6.06 11.66
C LEU A 31 18.89 5.48 12.11
N LEU A 32 17.87 6.33 12.19
CA LEU A 32 16.49 5.89 12.13
C LEU A 32 16.31 5.39 10.69
N ALA A 33 16.66 4.12 10.45
CA ALA A 33 16.12 3.42 9.31
C ALA A 33 14.60 3.39 9.55
N ALA A 34 13.87 4.30 8.90
CA ALA A 34 12.48 3.99 8.61
C ALA A 34 12.53 2.61 7.94
N ALA A 35 11.93 1.60 8.56
CA ALA A 35 11.70 0.35 7.87
C ALA A 35 10.83 0.72 6.67
N VAL A 36 11.46 0.87 5.51
CA VAL A 36 10.74 0.84 4.25
C VAL A 36 10.25 -0.60 4.18
N ILE A 37 9.02 -0.81 4.63
CA ILE A 37 8.30 -2.05 4.39
C ILE A 37 8.08 -2.02 2.88
N LEU A 38 8.99 -2.65 2.13
CA LEU A 38 8.75 -2.89 0.72
C LEU A 38 7.48 -3.73 0.65
N PRO A 39 6.49 -3.39 -0.20
CA PRO A 39 5.42 -4.33 -0.48
C PRO A 39 6.07 -5.64 -0.93
N ALA A 40 5.52 -6.76 -0.46
CA ALA A 40 6.00 -8.06 -0.92
C ALA A 40 5.86 -8.07 -2.45
N ALA A 41 6.97 -8.26 -3.16
CA ALA A 41 6.97 -8.21 -4.62
C ALA A 41 5.94 -9.22 -5.19
N PRO A 42 5.29 -8.90 -6.33
CA PRO A 42 4.39 -9.84 -6.97
C PRO A 42 5.02 -11.21 -7.18
N ILE A 43 4.25 -12.28 -6.98
CA ILE A 43 4.68 -13.67 -7.09
C ILE A 43 4.00 -14.29 -8.30
N GLN A 44 4.79 -14.87 -9.22
CA GLN A 44 4.26 -15.53 -10.40
C GLN A 44 3.69 -16.91 -10.07
N TRP A 45 2.49 -17.21 -10.57
CA TRP A 45 1.96 -18.56 -10.60
C TRP A 45 2.34 -19.25 -11.92
N LYS A 46 3.54 -19.83 -11.94
CA LYS A 46 4.12 -20.36 -13.18
C LYS A 46 3.29 -21.51 -13.76
N ALA A 47 3.12 -21.53 -15.08
CA ALA A 47 2.49 -22.63 -15.79
C ALA A 47 3.22 -23.97 -15.57
N ALA A 48 4.55 -23.93 -15.40
CA ALA A 48 5.35 -25.11 -15.05
C ALA A 48 4.95 -25.74 -13.70
N ASP A 49 4.37 -24.95 -12.79
CA ASP A 49 3.87 -25.38 -11.48
C ASP A 49 2.34 -25.58 -11.49
N GLY A 50 1.72 -25.60 -12.68
CA GLY A 50 0.27 -25.77 -12.88
C GLY A 50 -0.53 -24.47 -12.84
N GLY A 51 0.13 -23.31 -12.95
CA GLY A 51 -0.52 -22.00 -12.97
C GLY A 51 -0.85 -21.42 -14.33
N ASN A 52 -1.15 -20.13 -14.34
CA ASN A 52 -1.58 -19.36 -15.51
C ASN A 52 -0.52 -18.34 -16.00
N ASP A 53 0.70 -18.40 -15.46
CA ASP A 53 1.81 -17.46 -15.71
C ASP A 53 1.54 -16.00 -15.32
N ASN A 54 0.38 -15.70 -14.69
CA ASN A 54 0.07 -14.39 -14.13
C ASN A 54 0.85 -14.16 -12.82
N TRP A 55 0.94 -12.89 -12.42
CA TRP A 55 1.57 -12.48 -11.16
C TRP A 55 0.54 -11.99 -10.17
N TYR A 56 0.74 -12.28 -8.89
CA TYR A 56 -0.20 -11.90 -7.85
C TYR A 56 0.50 -11.12 -6.74
N GLU A 57 -0.21 -10.17 -6.16
CA GLU A 57 0.27 -9.37 -5.04
C GLU A 57 -0.84 -9.17 -4.01
N TYR A 58 -0.55 -9.42 -2.74
CA TYR A 58 -1.40 -8.96 -1.65
C TYR A 58 -0.97 -7.57 -1.21
N VAL A 59 -1.88 -6.60 -1.34
CA VAL A 59 -1.67 -5.23 -0.89
C VAL A 59 -2.48 -5.00 0.38
N SER A 60 -1.82 -4.61 1.47
CA SER A 60 -2.48 -4.26 2.74
C SER A 60 -2.45 -2.75 2.98
N THR A 61 -3.38 -2.25 3.79
CA THR A 61 -3.35 -0.86 4.28
C THR A 61 -2.18 -0.59 5.24
N GLY A 62 -1.40 -1.62 5.62
CA GLY A 62 -0.31 -1.53 6.58
C GLY A 62 -0.78 -1.27 8.02
N SER A 63 -2.10 -1.31 8.28
CA SER A 63 -2.70 -1.02 9.58
C SER A 63 -3.85 -1.98 9.86
N ILE A 64 -3.91 -2.51 11.08
CA ILE A 64 -5.04 -3.31 11.56
C ILE A 64 -6.23 -2.44 12.03
N PHE A 65 -6.14 -1.12 11.87
CA PHE A 65 -7.16 -0.15 12.31
C PHE A 65 -7.77 0.66 11.17
N ILE A 66 -7.25 0.51 9.95
CA ILE A 66 -7.67 1.29 8.78
C ILE A 66 -8.08 0.31 7.69
N THR A 67 -9.35 0.38 7.30
CA THR A 67 -9.88 -0.38 6.17
C THR A 67 -9.75 0.41 4.87
N ILE A 68 -9.90 -0.30 3.75
CA ILE A 68 -9.94 0.26 2.40
C ILE A 68 -11.29 -0.08 1.75
N GLY A 69 -11.75 0.78 0.84
CA GLY A 69 -12.94 0.54 0.02
C GLY A 69 -12.63 -0.28 -1.23
N PHE A 70 -13.64 -0.97 -1.75
CA PHE A 70 -13.59 -1.78 -2.94
C PHE A 70 -13.20 -0.94 -4.17
N ASP A 71 -13.88 0.19 -4.40
CA ASP A 71 -13.59 1.07 -5.53
C ASP A 71 -12.17 1.65 -5.47
N ALA A 72 -11.73 2.03 -4.26
CA ALA A 72 -10.37 2.51 -4.05
C ALA A 72 -9.33 1.41 -4.32
N SER A 73 -9.61 0.18 -3.88
CA SER A 73 -8.76 -0.99 -4.13
C SER A 73 -8.71 -1.33 -5.62
N ARG A 74 -9.85 -1.27 -6.30
CA ARG A 74 -9.99 -1.52 -7.74
C ARG A 74 -9.22 -0.50 -8.55
N ALA A 75 -9.43 0.79 -8.29
CA ALA A 75 -8.70 1.85 -8.96
C ALA A 75 -7.18 1.77 -8.72
N ALA A 76 -6.77 1.40 -7.49
CA ALA A 76 -5.36 1.21 -7.17
C ALA A 76 -4.75 0.03 -7.96
N ALA A 77 -5.46 -1.10 -8.05
CA ALA A 77 -5.03 -2.26 -8.83
C ALA A 77 -4.96 -1.93 -10.34
N GLU A 78 -5.97 -1.27 -10.90
CA GLU A 78 -6.01 -0.84 -12.31
C GLU A 78 -4.89 0.16 -12.66
N SER A 79 -4.42 0.92 -11.67
CA SER A 79 -3.30 1.85 -11.84
C SER A 79 -1.91 1.20 -11.71
N SER A 80 -1.83 -0.06 -11.28
CA SER A 80 -0.55 -0.74 -11.04
C SER A 80 -0.08 -1.49 -12.28
N THR A 81 1.24 -1.70 -12.36
CA THR A 81 1.86 -2.49 -13.44
C THR A 81 2.99 -3.35 -12.90
N HIS A 82 3.16 -4.54 -13.45
CA HIS A 82 4.27 -5.43 -13.13
C HIS A 82 4.87 -6.00 -14.42
N LEU A 83 6.15 -5.74 -14.69
CA LEU A 83 6.85 -6.21 -15.89
C LEU A 83 6.14 -5.87 -17.22
N GLY A 84 5.39 -4.75 -17.25
CA GLY A 84 4.61 -4.31 -18.40
C GLY A 84 3.20 -4.90 -18.48
N LEU A 85 2.80 -5.75 -17.54
CA LEU A 85 1.43 -6.24 -17.39
C LEU A 85 0.61 -5.27 -16.53
N ALA A 86 -0.64 -5.02 -16.93
CA ALA A 86 -1.58 -4.21 -16.16
C ALA A 86 -2.09 -5.01 -14.96
N GLY A 87 -2.32 -4.33 -13.83
CA GLY A 87 -2.96 -4.89 -12.65
C GLY A 87 -4.48 -4.78 -12.71
N TYR A 88 -5.16 -5.68 -12.02
CA TYR A 88 -6.59 -5.61 -11.69
C TYR A 88 -6.84 -6.40 -10.40
N LEU A 89 -7.99 -6.21 -9.76
CA LEU A 89 -8.34 -7.05 -8.60
C LEU A 89 -8.47 -8.50 -9.05
N ALA A 90 -7.79 -9.40 -8.33
CA ALA A 90 -7.59 -10.76 -8.77
C ALA A 90 -8.89 -11.50 -9.03
N THR A 91 -8.90 -12.24 -10.13
CA THR A 91 -9.90 -13.27 -10.38
C THR A 91 -9.48 -14.56 -9.70
N VAL A 92 -10.44 -15.43 -9.40
CA VAL A 92 -10.16 -16.77 -8.87
C VAL A 92 -11.09 -17.77 -9.54
N THR A 93 -10.57 -18.44 -10.56
CA THR A 93 -11.32 -19.29 -11.49
C THR A 93 -11.18 -20.78 -11.16
N SER A 94 -10.31 -21.13 -10.22
CA SER A 94 -10.06 -22.52 -9.85
C SER A 94 -9.62 -22.71 -8.40
N ALA A 95 -9.78 -23.93 -7.89
CA ALA A 95 -9.27 -24.31 -6.57
C ALA A 95 -7.74 -24.28 -6.47
N ALA A 96 -7.04 -24.49 -7.59
CA ALA A 96 -5.58 -24.41 -7.62
C ALA A 96 -5.10 -22.97 -7.47
N GLU A 97 -5.78 -22.03 -8.13
CA GLU A 97 -5.53 -20.59 -8.04
C GLU A 97 -5.82 -20.06 -6.63
N GLN A 98 -6.98 -20.42 -6.07
CA GLN A 98 -7.33 -20.12 -4.69
C GLN A 98 -6.22 -20.55 -3.72
N ARG A 99 -5.74 -21.80 -3.86
CA ARG A 99 -4.67 -22.33 -3.03
C ARG A 99 -3.35 -21.60 -3.26
N PHE A 100 -3.03 -21.23 -4.50
CA PHE A 100 -1.83 -20.46 -4.80
C PHE A 100 -1.86 -19.12 -4.05
N ILE A 101 -2.95 -18.36 -4.13
CA ILE A 101 -3.10 -17.07 -3.41
C ILE A 101 -2.97 -17.28 -1.90
N GLU A 102 -3.67 -18.26 -1.33
CA GLU A 102 -3.65 -18.53 0.11
C GLU A 102 -2.26 -18.89 0.65
N THR A 103 -1.43 -19.55 -0.17
CA THR A 103 -0.11 -20.04 0.25
C THR A 103 1.05 -19.12 -0.14
N SER A 104 0.82 -18.15 -1.02
CA SER A 104 1.86 -17.25 -1.54
C SER A 104 2.09 -16.02 -0.65
N PHE A 105 1.07 -15.58 0.08
CA PHE A 105 1.14 -14.32 0.84
C PHE A 105 1.16 -14.53 2.34
N ALA A 106 2.07 -13.80 3.01
CA ALA A 106 2.05 -13.66 4.45
C ALA A 106 1.01 -12.59 4.83
N TYR A 107 -0.13 -13.02 5.35
CA TYR A 107 -1.15 -12.10 5.83
C TYR A 107 -0.76 -11.53 7.20
N LEU A 108 -1.30 -10.35 7.52
CA LEU A 108 -1.19 -9.82 8.87
C LEU A 108 -2.07 -10.69 9.78
N TYR A 109 -1.45 -11.39 10.73
CA TYR A 109 -2.14 -12.27 11.68
C TYR A 109 -2.01 -11.72 13.10
N GLY A 110 -3.11 -11.51 13.82
CA GLY A 110 -3.08 -11.15 15.24
C GLY A 110 -4.24 -10.29 15.74
N PHE A 111 -4.37 -10.19 17.07
CA PHE A 111 -5.34 -9.34 17.80
C PHE A 111 -6.84 -9.54 17.49
N GLY A 112 -7.21 -10.63 16.81
CA GLY A 112 -8.60 -10.85 16.38
C GLY A 112 -9.05 -9.92 15.24
N ALA A 113 -8.11 -9.21 14.61
CA ALA A 113 -8.37 -8.42 13.43
C ALA A 113 -8.54 -9.37 12.23
N SER A 114 -9.69 -9.30 11.57
CA SER A 114 -9.86 -9.85 10.23
C SER A 114 -8.96 -9.07 9.28
N THR A 115 -8.28 -9.77 8.38
CA THR A 115 -7.41 -9.14 7.36
C THR A 115 -7.87 -9.48 5.96
N ASN A 116 -9.21 -9.54 5.81
CA ASN A 116 -9.85 -9.84 4.55
C ASN A 116 -9.29 -8.97 3.42
N ALA A 117 -9.31 -9.54 2.22
CA ALA A 117 -8.77 -8.91 1.03
C ALA A 117 -9.82 -8.90 -0.08
N TYR A 118 -10.09 -7.76 -0.69
CA TYR A 118 -10.96 -7.73 -1.87
C TYR A 118 -10.40 -8.55 -3.03
N LEU A 119 -11.31 -9.21 -3.75
CA LEU A 119 -11.11 -9.87 -5.04
C LEU A 119 -11.93 -9.15 -6.12
N GLY A 120 -11.75 -9.50 -7.38
CA GLY A 120 -12.29 -8.73 -8.51
C GLY A 120 -13.78 -8.91 -8.85
N ALA A 121 -14.59 -9.50 -7.97
CA ALA A 121 -16.01 -9.76 -8.27
C ALA A 121 -16.98 -8.91 -7.43
N SER A 122 -18.14 -8.65 -8.01
CA SER A 122 -19.27 -7.98 -7.37
C SER A 122 -20.59 -8.50 -7.90
N ASP A 123 -21.63 -8.48 -7.09
CA ASP A 123 -23.02 -8.75 -7.44
C ASP A 123 -23.91 -7.50 -7.34
N ALA A 124 -23.33 -6.29 -7.27
CA ALA A 124 -24.06 -5.01 -7.20
C ALA A 124 -25.06 -4.79 -8.36
N ALA A 125 -24.86 -5.46 -9.49
CA ALA A 125 -25.79 -5.42 -10.62
C ALA A 125 -27.04 -6.31 -10.41
N GLU A 126 -26.89 -7.42 -9.69
CA GLU A 126 -27.94 -8.40 -9.41
C GLU A 126 -27.55 -9.24 -8.18
N GLU A 127 -28.14 -8.91 -7.03
CA GLU A 127 -27.93 -9.59 -5.74
C GLU A 127 -27.93 -11.12 -5.86
N GLY A 128 -26.89 -11.75 -5.31
CA GLY A 128 -26.67 -13.19 -5.37
C GLY A 128 -26.02 -13.69 -6.68
N THR A 129 -25.76 -12.79 -7.64
CA THR A 129 -25.10 -13.12 -8.92
C THR A 129 -23.79 -12.35 -9.10
N PHE A 130 -22.73 -12.89 -8.48
CA PHE A 130 -21.39 -12.31 -8.59
C PHE A 130 -20.81 -12.45 -10.00
N ARG A 131 -20.18 -11.37 -10.47
CA ARG A 131 -19.49 -11.28 -11.76
C ARG A 131 -18.09 -10.73 -11.57
N TRP A 132 -17.12 -11.25 -12.32
CA TRP A 132 -15.80 -10.64 -12.41
C TRP A 132 -15.91 -9.28 -13.11
N LEU A 133 -15.24 -8.26 -12.57
CA LEU A 133 -15.30 -6.89 -13.09
C LEU A 133 -14.12 -6.56 -14.01
N ALA A 134 -13.08 -7.38 -14.03
CA ALA A 134 -11.85 -7.17 -14.78
C ALA A 134 -11.20 -8.51 -15.12
N GLY A 135 -10.06 -8.45 -15.82
CA GLY A 135 -9.34 -9.64 -16.25
C GLY A 135 -9.97 -10.28 -17.50
N PRO A 136 -9.39 -11.40 -17.97
CA PRO A 136 -9.97 -12.19 -19.07
C PRO A 136 -11.42 -12.64 -18.81
N GLU A 137 -11.83 -12.71 -17.55
CA GLU A 137 -13.15 -13.13 -17.09
C GLU A 137 -14.16 -11.99 -16.93
N ALA A 138 -13.82 -10.75 -17.27
CA ALA A 138 -14.70 -9.59 -17.09
C ALA A 138 -16.13 -9.83 -17.65
N GLY A 139 -17.14 -9.51 -16.84
CA GLY A 139 -18.57 -9.71 -17.11
C GLY A 139 -19.09 -11.13 -16.87
N GLN A 140 -18.21 -12.12 -16.73
CA GLN A 140 -18.60 -13.52 -16.53
C GLN A 140 -19.08 -13.76 -15.09
N THR A 141 -20.15 -14.55 -14.94
CA THR A 141 -20.59 -15.05 -13.63
C THR A 141 -19.57 -16.04 -13.08
N LEU A 142 -19.42 -16.08 -11.75
CA LEU A 142 -18.54 -17.05 -11.08
C LEU A 142 -18.90 -18.50 -11.46
N THR A 143 -17.91 -19.23 -11.98
CA THR A 143 -18.03 -20.67 -12.30
C THR A 143 -17.37 -21.55 -11.25
N TYR A 144 -16.36 -21.02 -10.56
CA TYR A 144 -15.76 -21.59 -9.38
C TYR A 144 -16.14 -20.74 -8.16
N THR A 145 -16.42 -21.39 -7.04
CA THR A 145 -16.72 -20.72 -5.77
C THR A 145 -16.01 -21.38 -4.60
N ASN A 146 -15.53 -20.56 -3.66
CA ASN A 146 -14.97 -21.03 -2.41
C ASN A 146 -15.63 -20.37 -1.19
N TRP A 147 -16.96 -20.23 -1.19
CA TRP A 147 -17.70 -19.55 -0.12
C TRP A 147 -17.40 -20.11 1.27
N TRP A 148 -17.17 -19.22 2.23
CA TRP A 148 -17.16 -19.57 3.64
C TRP A 148 -18.54 -20.08 4.07
N PRO A 149 -18.65 -20.98 5.07
CA PRO A 149 -19.96 -21.46 5.52
C PRO A 149 -20.92 -20.31 5.87
N GLY A 150 -22.08 -20.30 5.22
CA GLY A 150 -23.11 -19.27 5.38
C GLY A 150 -22.95 -18.05 4.46
N GLN A 151 -22.07 -18.13 3.45
CA GLN A 151 -21.84 -17.08 2.45
C GLN A 151 -22.31 -17.51 1.05
N PRO A 152 -22.65 -16.55 0.17
CA PRO A 152 -22.80 -15.12 0.47
C PRO A 152 -23.99 -14.89 1.43
N SER A 153 -23.90 -13.86 2.26
CA SER A 153 -24.93 -13.52 3.26
C SER A 153 -26.00 -12.57 2.74
N GLY A 154 -25.72 -11.88 1.62
CA GLY A 154 -26.54 -10.84 1.01
C GLY A 154 -26.54 -9.53 1.79
N THR A 155 -25.41 -9.23 2.46
CA THR A 155 -25.23 -8.01 3.25
C THR A 155 -24.16 -7.07 2.68
N GLY A 156 -23.46 -7.47 1.63
CA GLY A 156 -22.59 -6.60 0.87
C GLY A 156 -22.43 -7.07 -0.57
N ASP A 157 -22.02 -6.16 -1.45
CA ASP A 157 -22.10 -6.40 -2.89
C ASP A 157 -20.75 -6.80 -3.53
N THR A 158 -19.71 -7.03 -2.71
CA THR A 158 -18.33 -7.19 -3.19
C THR A 158 -17.67 -8.44 -2.65
N LEU A 159 -16.88 -9.12 -3.48
CA LEU A 159 -16.22 -10.37 -3.10
C LEU A 159 -14.94 -10.08 -2.31
N ALA A 160 -14.78 -10.74 -1.17
CA ALA A 160 -13.51 -10.72 -0.43
C ALA A 160 -13.06 -12.13 -0.04
N LEU A 161 -11.75 -12.36 -0.10
CA LEU A 161 -11.09 -13.48 0.55
C LEU A 161 -11.16 -13.26 2.05
N ALA A 162 -11.73 -14.22 2.78
CA ALA A 162 -11.82 -14.15 4.23
C ALA A 162 -10.52 -14.66 4.87
N ILE A 163 -9.91 -13.83 5.71
CA ILE A 163 -8.59 -14.07 6.30
C ILE A 163 -8.66 -13.83 7.80
N ASN A 164 -8.17 -14.81 8.57
CA ASN A 164 -8.19 -14.84 10.03
C ASN A 164 -9.59 -14.63 10.63
N VAL A 165 -10.60 -15.32 10.10
CA VAL A 165 -11.96 -15.24 10.64
C VAL A 165 -12.05 -16.15 11.88
N ALA A 166 -12.30 -15.55 13.05
CA ALA A 166 -12.47 -16.25 14.33
C ALA A 166 -11.31 -17.21 14.70
N GLY A 167 -10.08 -16.87 14.32
CA GLY A 167 -8.90 -17.71 14.59
C GLY A 167 -8.70 -18.89 13.63
N VAL A 168 -9.47 -18.97 12.54
CA VAL A 168 -9.26 -19.92 11.43
C VAL A 168 -8.36 -19.29 10.36
N PHE A 169 -7.36 -20.04 9.88
CA PHE A 169 -6.18 -19.50 9.21
C PHE A 169 -6.30 -19.22 7.69
N SER A 170 -7.33 -19.68 6.99
CA SER A 170 -7.79 -19.14 5.70
C SER A 170 -9.23 -19.61 5.50
N ALA A 171 -10.07 -18.73 4.98
CA ALA A 171 -11.51 -18.85 5.21
C ALA A 171 -12.34 -18.51 3.98
N GLY A 172 -12.02 -19.10 2.83
CA GLY A 172 -12.91 -19.03 1.66
C GLY A 172 -13.29 -17.60 1.29
N TRP A 173 -14.46 -17.42 0.70
CA TRP A 173 -14.97 -16.13 0.29
C TRP A 173 -16.14 -15.67 1.16
N ILE A 174 -16.23 -14.36 1.35
CA ILE A 174 -17.38 -13.69 1.94
C ILE A 174 -17.90 -12.66 0.94
N ASP A 175 -19.18 -12.33 1.05
CA ASP A 175 -19.68 -11.04 0.56
C ASP A 175 -19.32 -9.96 1.58
N SER A 176 -18.81 -8.84 1.10
CA SER A 176 -18.27 -7.78 1.91
C SER A 176 -18.93 -6.46 1.53
N ALA A 177 -19.29 -5.67 2.54
CA ALA A 177 -19.65 -4.29 2.33
C ALA A 177 -18.42 -3.49 1.89
N ASP A 178 -18.66 -2.38 1.19
CA ASP A 178 -17.60 -1.42 0.87
C ASP A 178 -16.95 -0.87 2.16
N GLY A 179 -15.64 -0.63 2.12
CA GLY A 179 -14.85 -0.21 3.27
C GLY A 179 -14.65 -1.28 4.35
N GLY A 180 -14.93 -2.55 4.03
CA GLY A 180 -14.98 -3.68 4.98
C GLY A 180 -13.69 -4.49 5.12
N THR A 181 -12.63 -4.18 4.37
CA THR A 181 -11.42 -5.02 4.28
C THR A 181 -10.14 -4.26 4.61
N PHE A 182 -9.05 -4.97 4.87
CA PHE A 182 -7.75 -4.40 5.24
C PHE A 182 -6.70 -4.54 4.13
N GLY A 183 -7.14 -4.98 2.96
CA GLY A 183 -6.29 -5.20 1.81
C GLY A 183 -7.07 -5.68 0.60
N TYR A 184 -6.32 -6.03 -0.43
CA TYR A 184 -6.84 -6.54 -1.69
C TYR A 184 -5.76 -7.38 -2.38
N VAL A 185 -6.18 -8.29 -3.26
CA VAL A 185 -5.27 -9.08 -4.09
C VAL A 185 -5.29 -8.50 -5.50
N VAL A 186 -4.11 -8.16 -6.01
CA VAL A 186 -3.91 -7.76 -7.40
C VAL A 186 -3.44 -8.96 -8.21
N GLU A 187 -3.99 -9.11 -9.39
CA GLU A 187 -3.50 -10.00 -10.45
C GLU A 187 -2.95 -9.13 -11.58
N TYR A 188 -1.77 -9.49 -12.09
CA TYR A 188 -1.13 -8.87 -13.23
C TYR A 188 -1.05 -9.89 -14.36
N GLY A 189 -1.71 -9.61 -15.47
CA GLY A 189 -1.87 -10.52 -16.61
C GLY A 189 -2.40 -9.79 -17.84
N ASP A 190 -2.85 -10.55 -18.86
CA ASP A 190 -3.42 -10.01 -20.11
C ASP A 190 -4.88 -9.52 -19.94
N GLY A 191 -5.21 -8.98 -18.77
CA GLY A 191 -6.55 -8.55 -18.43
C GLY A 191 -6.95 -7.29 -19.19
N GLN A 192 -7.96 -7.40 -20.04
CA GLN A 192 -8.69 -6.23 -20.52
C GLN A 192 -9.46 -5.64 -19.32
N ILE A 193 -9.27 -4.35 -19.04
CA ILE A 193 -10.15 -3.60 -18.15
C ILE A 193 -11.42 -3.31 -18.94
N ASP A 194 -12.58 -3.81 -18.49
CA ASP A 194 -13.84 -3.42 -19.11
C ASP A 194 -14.13 -1.98 -18.69
N GLU A 195 -13.92 -1.02 -19.60
CA GLU A 195 -14.26 0.38 -19.39
C GLU A 195 -15.78 0.62 -19.18
N MET A 196 -16.60 -0.45 -19.15
CA MET A 196 -18.04 -0.40 -19.06
C MET A 196 -18.59 -0.50 -17.62
N SER A 197 -18.22 0.43 -16.74
CA SER A 197 -19.12 0.88 -15.66
C SER A 197 -18.77 2.29 -15.15
N GLY A 198 -19.17 3.30 -15.93
CA GLY A 198 -19.47 4.64 -15.42
C GLY A 198 -18.31 5.42 -14.80
N VAL A 199 -17.29 5.75 -15.59
CA VAL A 199 -16.41 6.89 -15.26
C VAL A 199 -17.09 8.17 -15.78
N PRO A 200 -17.42 9.17 -14.93
CA PRO A 200 -17.62 10.52 -15.45
C PRO A 200 -16.26 10.94 -16.02
N GLU A 201 -16.20 11.21 -17.33
CA GLU A 201 -14.98 11.63 -18.01
C GLU A 201 -14.23 12.65 -17.12
N PRO A 202 -12.93 12.45 -16.83
CA PRO A 202 -12.15 13.54 -16.28
C PRO A 202 -12.20 14.65 -17.33
N GLY A 203 -12.97 15.70 -17.05
CA GLY A 203 -13.03 16.90 -17.89
C GLY A 203 -11.61 17.34 -18.25
N PRO A 204 -11.38 17.89 -19.45
CA PRO A 204 -10.08 17.92 -20.10
C PRO A 204 -9.10 18.90 -19.41
N PHE A 205 -8.54 18.48 -18.27
CA PHE A 205 -7.44 19.10 -17.54
C PHE A 205 -6.79 17.95 -16.75
N LEU A 206 -5.74 17.29 -17.25
CA LEU A 206 -4.36 17.79 -17.17
C LEU A 206 -3.49 16.95 -18.11
N LEU A 207 -3.27 17.45 -19.32
CA LEU A 207 -2.12 17.07 -20.14
C LEU A 207 -1.01 18.09 -19.89
N THR A 208 -0.35 18.04 -18.74
CA THR A 208 0.92 18.75 -18.54
C THR A 208 1.76 18.10 -17.46
N THR A 209 3.05 17.96 -17.79
CA THR A 209 4.21 17.54 -16.96
C THR A 209 4.37 16.01 -16.87
N ILE A 210 5.45 15.34 -17.30
CA ILE A 210 6.81 15.74 -17.71
C ILE A 210 7.31 14.71 -18.74
N GLY A 211 7.42 15.14 -19.99
CA GLY A 211 8.17 14.43 -21.03
C GLY A 211 9.12 15.40 -21.71
N LEU A 212 10.32 15.57 -21.16
CA LEU A 212 11.60 15.84 -21.87
C LEU A 212 12.64 16.36 -20.85
N VAL A 213 13.59 15.52 -20.46
CA VAL A 213 14.95 15.99 -20.18
C VAL A 213 15.91 15.02 -20.84
N CYS A 214 16.37 15.38 -22.04
CA CYS A 214 17.67 14.96 -22.56
C CYS A 214 18.10 15.86 -23.75
N LEU A 215 19.25 16.54 -23.56
CA LEU A 215 20.27 16.91 -24.55
C LEU A 215 19.88 17.98 -25.62
N VAL A 216 20.67 18.98 -25.99
CA VAL A 216 22.12 19.09 -26.20
C VAL A 216 22.58 20.56 -26.06
N ALA A 217 23.83 20.73 -25.66
CA ALA A 217 24.64 21.94 -25.68
C ALA A 217 24.53 22.83 -26.93
N GLY A 218 24.62 24.15 -26.72
CA GLY A 218 24.81 25.15 -27.78
C GLY A 218 25.48 26.40 -27.22
N SER A 219 26.80 26.38 -27.14
CA SER A 219 27.63 27.53 -26.80
C SER A 219 27.44 28.66 -27.83
N ARG A 220 27.05 29.86 -27.38
CA ARG A 220 27.27 31.09 -28.16
C ARG A 220 27.76 32.23 -27.27
N THR A 221 29.00 32.58 -27.54
CA THR A 221 29.81 33.66 -26.98
C THR A 221 29.17 35.03 -27.22
N PHE A 222 29.13 35.86 -26.19
CA PHE A 222 28.69 37.25 -26.28
C PHE A 222 29.83 38.10 -26.85
N ARG A 223 29.66 38.66 -28.05
CA ARG A 223 30.58 39.66 -28.62
C ARG A 223 29.98 41.05 -28.43
N ALA A 224 30.63 41.85 -27.58
CA ALA A 224 30.36 43.28 -27.44
C ALA A 224 30.57 44.00 -28.77
N ARG A 225 29.68 44.94 -29.11
CA ARG A 225 29.98 46.01 -30.06
C ARG A 225 29.77 47.37 -29.41
N ARG A 226 30.86 48.14 -29.41
CA ARG A 226 30.97 49.57 -29.12
C ARG A 226 30.77 50.37 -30.42
N ARG A 227 30.44 51.65 -30.25
CA ARG A 227 30.50 52.81 -31.19
C ARG A 227 29.32 52.89 -32.17
N VAL A 228 28.80 54.08 -32.47
CA VAL A 228 29.48 55.40 -32.62
C VAL A 228 29.29 56.32 -31.42
#